data_AF-A0A8C1NY01-F1
#
_entry.id   AF-A0A8C1NY01-F1
#
_cell.length_a   1.000
_cell.length_b   1.000
_cell.length_c   1.000
_cell.angle_alpha   90.00
_cell.angle_beta   90.00
_cell.angle_gamma   90.00
#
_symmetry.space_group_name_H-M   'P 1'
#
loop_
_entity.id
_entity.type
_entity.pdbx_description
1 polymer ?
#
loop_
_entity_poly.entity_id
_entity_poly.type
_entity_poly.pdbx_seq_one_letter_code
_entity_poly.pdbx_strand_id
1 'polypeptide(L)'
;AAGIESVLDGVRLVFVRYEWQGKIEEDSEVLLMIKTRSSTIPALAEYVRSKHPYEVAEVISLPIDQGNPPYLKWIGDIVPE
;
A
#
# COMPACT_ATOMS: atom_id res chain seq x y z
N ALA A 1 -8.09 14.11 -7.88
CA ALA A 1 -8.30 12.74 -8.36
C ALA A 1 -7.09 11.92 -7.94
N ALA A 2 -7.23 10.98 -7.02
CA ALA A 2 -6.13 10.06 -6.74
C ALA A 2 -5.96 9.20 -8.01
N GLY A 3 -4.84 9.38 -8.70
CA GLY A 3 -4.46 8.55 -9.85
C GLY A 3 -4.16 7.14 -9.38
N ILE A 4 -5.20 6.36 -9.11
CA ILE A 4 -5.11 4.92 -8.87
C ILE A 4 -5.20 4.26 -10.25
N GLU A 5 -4.07 4.20 -10.96
CA GLU A 5 -3.89 3.32 -12.13
C GLU A 5 -2.77 2.30 -11.93
N SER A 6 -2.38 2.09 -10.67
CA SER A 6 -1.60 0.92 -10.25
C SER A 6 -2.22 0.36 -8.97
N VAL A 7 -3.45 -0.13 -9.04
CA VAL A 7 -3.64 -1.47 -8.50
C VAL A 7 -2.81 -2.32 -9.44
N LEU A 8 -1.66 -2.84 -8.99
CA LEU A 8 -1.03 -3.92 -9.78
C LEU A 8 -2.15 -4.94 -9.99
N ASP A 9 -2.37 -5.33 -11.24
CA ASP A 9 -3.32 -6.37 -11.67
C ASP A 9 -2.93 -7.71 -11.01
N GLY A 10 -3.25 -7.81 -9.72
CA GLY A 10 -2.45 -8.57 -8.77
C GLY A 10 -2.85 -8.31 -7.33
N VAL A 11 -4.17 -8.21 -7.07
CA VAL A 11 -4.71 -8.60 -5.76
C VAL A 11 -4.28 -10.05 -5.57
N ARG A 12 -3.19 -10.26 -4.84
CA ARG A 12 -2.73 -11.60 -4.49
C ARG A 12 -3.17 -11.90 -3.08
N LEU A 13 -3.88 -13.01 -2.95
CA LEU A 13 -4.03 -13.66 -1.67
C LEU A 13 -2.65 -14.10 -1.21
N VAL A 14 -2.25 -13.64 -0.03
CA VAL A 14 -1.02 -14.02 0.65
C VAL A 14 -1.39 -14.68 1.96
N PHE A 15 -0.70 -15.77 2.28
CA PHE A 15 -0.81 -16.38 3.60
C PHE A 15 0.15 -15.68 4.53
N VAL A 16 -0.38 -15.00 5.53
CA VAL A 16 0.40 -14.31 6.56
C VAL A 16 0.42 -15.15 7.83
N ARG A 17 1.56 -15.19 8.50
CA ARG A 17 1.75 -15.88 9.78
C ARG A 17 2.36 -14.90 10.75
N TYR A 18 1.69 -14.67 11.87
CA TYR A 18 2.10 -13.68 12.87
C TYR A 18 1.82 -14.19 14.28
N GLU A 19 2.43 -13.56 15.28
CA GLU A 19 2.17 -13.88 16.68
C GLU A 19 1.15 -12.89 17.26
N TRP A 20 0.07 -13.40 17.84
CA TRP A 20 -0.93 -12.63 18.53
C TRP A 20 -1.27 -13.29 19.87
N GLN A 21 -1.18 -12.52 20.96
CA GLN A 21 -1.46 -13.01 22.33
C GLN A 21 -0.71 -14.30 22.71
N GLY A 22 0.54 -14.42 22.25
CA GLY A 22 1.40 -15.59 22.52
C GLY A 22 1.03 -16.85 21.71
N LYS A 23 0.17 -16.71 20.69
CA LYS A 23 -0.18 -17.78 19.75
C LYS A 23 0.24 -17.39 18.35
N ILE A 24 0.62 -18.39 17.57
CA ILE A 24 0.86 -18.19 16.14
C ILE A 24 -0.47 -18.30 15.41
N GLU A 25 -0.84 -17.22 14.73
CA GLU A 25 -2.02 -17.11 13.90
C GLU A 25 -1.63 -17.20 12.42
N GLU A 26 -2.57 -17.66 11.59
CA GLU A 26 -2.42 -17.75 10.14
C GLU A 26 -3.69 -17.18 9.48
N ASP A 27 -3.53 -16.26 8.52
CA ASP A 27 -4.64 -15.63 7.84
C ASP A 27 -4.39 -15.48 6.33
N SER A 28 -5.47 -15.34 5.56
CA SER A 28 -5.44 -15.08 4.12
C SER A 28 -5.74 -13.61 3.87
N GLU A 29 -4.69 -12.85 3.54
CA GLU A 29 -4.79 -11.41 3.34
C GLU A 29 -4.53 -11.01 1.88
N VAL A 30 -4.86 -9.76 1.55
CA VAL A 30 -4.57 -9.18 0.24
C VAL A 30 -3.39 -8.23 0.36
N LEU A 31 -2.33 -8.49 -0.41
CA LEU A 31 -1.24 -7.53 -0.54
C LEU A 31 -1.62 -6.42 -1.54
N LEU A 32 -1.69 -5.18 -1.05
CA LEU A 32 -1.94 -4.00 -1.87
C LEU A 32 -0.66 -3.14 -2.00
N MET A 33 -0.24 -2.86 -3.24
CA MET A 33 0.94 -2.04 -3.52
C MET A 33 0.56 -0.73 -4.25
N ILE A 34 0.59 0.38 -3.52
CA ILE A 34 0.23 1.71 -4.03
C ILE A 34 1.48 2.53 -4.33
N LYS A 35 1.49 3.26 -5.44
CA LYS A 35 2.52 4.28 -5.75
C LYS A 35 1.87 5.63 -5.52
N THR A 36 2.47 6.46 -4.69
CA THR A 36 1.94 7.79 -4.38
C THR A 36 3.08 8.75 -4.03
N ARG A 37 2.75 10.04 -3.87
CA ARG A 37 3.68 11.07 -3.39
C ARG A 37 3.93 10.92 -1.90
N SER A 38 5.17 11.13 -1.47
CA SER A 38 5.54 11.07 -0.04
C SER A 38 4.70 12.02 0.83
N SER A 39 4.31 13.18 0.28
CA SER A 39 3.43 14.17 0.92
C SER A 39 2.05 13.62 1.30
N THR A 40 1.55 12.63 0.54
CA THR A 40 0.20 12.08 0.70
C THR A 40 0.14 10.88 1.63
N ILE A 41 1.29 10.31 2.02
CA ILE A 41 1.36 9.09 2.84
C ILE A 41 0.57 9.22 4.15
N PRO A 42 0.66 10.33 4.93
CA PRO A 42 -0.10 10.45 6.17
C PRO A 42 -1.62 10.38 5.95
N ALA A 43 -2.12 11.05 4.91
CA ALA A 43 -3.55 11.05 4.58
C ALA A 43 -4.01 9.68 4.08
N LEU A 44 -3.19 8.98 3.29
CA LEU A 44 -3.48 7.63 2.82
C LEU A 44 -3.53 6.63 3.97
N ALA A 45 -2.57 6.68 4.90
CA ALA A 45 -2.54 5.81 6.07
C ALA A 45 -3.78 6.00 6.95
N GLU A 46 -4.18 7.26 7.18
CA GLU A 46 -5.41 7.57 7.91
C GLU A 46 -6.64 7.03 7.20
N TYR A 47 -6.72 7.21 5.88
CA TYR A 47 -7.82 6.70 5.08
C TYR A 47 -7.95 5.18 5.19
N VAL A 48 -6.84 4.45 5.02
CA VAL A 48 -6.82 2.99 5.15
C VAL A 48 -7.28 2.59 6.55
N ARG A 49 -6.72 3.17 7.61
CA ARG A 49 -7.11 2.88 9.00
C ARG A 49 -8.59 3.13 9.25
N SER A 50 -9.15 4.20 8.70
CA SER A 50 -10.58 4.55 8.88
C SER A 50 -11.55 3.57 8.21
N LYS A 51 -11.07 2.74 7.28
CA LYS A 51 -11.87 1.81 6.48
C LYS A 51 -11.53 0.34 6.72
N HIS A 52 -10.37 0.06 7.29
CA HIS A 52 -9.90 -1.31 7.50
C HIS A 52 -10.68 -1.97 8.64
N PRO A 53 -11.05 -3.26 8.53
CA PRO A 53 -11.79 -3.96 9.58
C PRO A 53 -10.96 -4.21 10.85
N TYR A 54 -9.62 -4.21 10.73
CA TYR A 54 -8.73 -4.44 11.87
C TYR A 54 -8.50 -3.17 12.67
N GLU A 55 -8.35 -3.34 13.98
CA GLU A 55 -7.99 -2.25 14.90
C GLU A 55 -6.62 -1.64 14.54
N VAL A 56 -5.68 -2.48 14.11
CA VAL A 56 -4.34 -2.08 13.66
C VAL A 56 -4.13 -2.59 12.24
N ALA A 57 -4.31 -1.71 11.25
CA ALA A 57 -4.05 -2.03 9.85
C ALA A 57 -2.56 -1.89 9.53
N GLU A 58 -1.99 -2.87 8.82
CA GLU A 58 -0.62 -2.77 8.30
C GLU A 58 -0.57 -1.76 7.14
N VAL A 59 0.16 -0.66 7.34
CA VAL A 59 0.45 0.33 6.30
C VAL A 59 1.92 0.72 6.39
N ILE A 60 2.71 0.29 5.41
CA ILE A 60 4.15 0.53 5.35
C ILE A 60 4.48 1.24 4.03
N SER A 61 5.33 2.26 4.09
CA SER A 61 5.81 2.99 2.91
C SER A 61 7.31 2.81 2.71
N LEU A 62 7.73 2.61 1.46
CA LEU A 62 9.13 2.54 1.05
C LEU A 62 9.43 3.61 -0.01
N PRO A 63 10.58 4.30 0.06
CA PRO A 63 10.95 5.29 -0.94
C PRO A 63 11.31 4.62 -2.27
N ILE A 64 10.92 5.25 -3.39
CA ILE A 64 11.38 4.86 -4.73
C ILE A 64 12.61 5.71 -5.05
N ASP A 65 13.80 5.12 -4.90
CA ASP A 65 15.08 5.79 -5.17
C ASP A 65 15.49 5.73 -6.65
N GLN A 66 15.26 4.58 -7.31
CA GLN A 66 15.65 4.33 -8.70
C GLN A 66 14.56 3.55 -9.45
N GLY A 67 14.54 3.69 -10.77
CA GLY A 67 13.57 3.01 -11.63
C GLY A 67 13.69 3.41 -13.09
N ASN A 68 12.83 2.83 -13.93
CA ASN A 68 12.79 3.13 -15.35
C ASN A 68 12.35 4.60 -15.58
N PRO A 69 13.19 5.50 -16.15
CA PRO A 69 12.90 6.94 -16.17
C PRO A 69 11.58 7.33 -16.85
N PRO A 70 11.18 6.75 -18.01
CA PRO A 70 9.86 6.99 -18.59
C PRO A 70 8.70 6.60 -17.68
N TYR A 71 8.85 5.53 -16.90
CA TYR A 71 7.81 5.06 -15.99
C TYR A 71 7.70 5.96 -14.75
N LEU A 72 8.83 6.39 -14.19
CA LEU A 72 8.84 7.35 -13.08
C LEU A 72 8.26 8.69 -13.51
N LYS A 73 8.57 9.15 -14.74
CA LYS A 73 7.95 10.34 -15.31
C LYS A 73 6.44 10.17 -15.41
N TRP A 74 5.97 9.05 -15.97
CA TRP A 74 4.54 8.77 -16.08
C TRP A 74 3.83 8.78 -14.71
N ILE A 75 4.38 8.10 -13.70
CA ILE A 75 3.84 8.14 -12.31
C ILE A 75 3.77 9.59 -11.81
N GLY A 76 4.83 10.36 -12.02
CA GLY A 76 4.87 11.76 -11.61
C GLY A 76 3.80 12.61 -12.31
N ASP A 77 3.50 12.34 -13.57
CA ASP A 77 2.48 13.04 -14.34
C ASP A 77 1.05 12.67 -13.90
N ILE A 78 0.80 11.41 -13.53
CA ILE A 78 -0.56 10.92 -13.19
C ILE A 78 -0.93 11.02 -11.71
N VAL A 79 0.05 11.05 -10.80
CA VAL A 79 -0.18 11.21 -9.37
C VAL A 79 -0.04 12.69 -9.00
N PRO A 80 -1.14 13.40 -8.67
CA PRO A 80 -1.08 14.81 -8.31
C PRO A 80 -0.30 15.03 -7.02
N GLU A 81 0.20 16.25 -6.86
CA GLU A 81 0.83 16.75 -5.61
C GLU A 81 -0.15 16.76 -4.43
#